data_AF-A0A0K0Y3E2-F1
#
_entry.id   AF-A0A0K0Y3E2-F1
#
_cell.length_a   1.000
_cell.length_b   1.000
_cell.length_c   1.000
_cell.angle_alpha   90.00
_cell.angle_beta   90.00
_cell.angle_gamma   90.00
#
_symmetry.space_group_name_H-M   'P 1'
#
loop_
_entity.id
_entity.type
_entity.pdbx_description
1 polymer ?
#
loop_
_entity_poly.entity_id
_entity_poly.type
_entity_poly.pdbx_seq_one_letter_code
_entity_poly.pdbx_strand_id
1 'polypeptide(L)' 'MRTFPNRVENYTNTFLAMAGLILFMALFTLAATMGFIWVLLSAAGINASLRFAATRAARSS' A
#
# COMPACT_ATOMS: atom_id res chain seq x y z
N MET A 1 -42.39 -10.15 39.93
CA MET A 1 -42.10 -10.01 38.49
C MET A 1 -40.67 -10.48 38.27
N ARG A 2 -40.44 -11.50 37.42
CA ARG A 2 -39.08 -11.97 37.11
C ARG A 2 -38.54 -11.13 35.95
N THR A 3 -37.54 -10.29 36.20
CA THR A 3 -36.79 -9.57 35.17
C THR A 3 -35.85 -10.56 34.51
N PHE A 4 -36.14 -10.93 33.26
CA PHE A 4 -35.21 -11.69 32.45
C PHE A 4 -34.07 -10.75 32.00
N PRO A 5 -32.80 -11.18 32.06
CA PRO A 5 -31.71 -10.37 31.55
C PRO A 5 -31.91 -10.13 30.04
N ASN A 6 -31.71 -8.88 29.64
CA ASN A 6 -31.88 -8.47 28.24
C ASN A 6 -30.86 -9.21 27.35
N ARG A 7 -31.26 -9.52 26.11
CA ARG A 7 -30.41 -10.27 25.17
C ARG A 7 -29.12 -9.48 24.91
N VAL A 8 -27.96 -10.12 25.09
CA VAL A 8 -26.66 -9.50 24.83
C VAL A 8 -26.57 -9.06 23.36
N GLU A 9 -26.12 -7.83 23.14
CA GLU A 9 -26.04 -7.21 21.82
C GLU A 9 -25.01 -7.93 20.94
N ASN A 10 -25.39 -8.30 19.71
CA ASN A 10 -24.51 -9.04 18.80
C ASN A 10 -23.67 -8.07 17.95
N TYR A 11 -22.41 -7.89 18.33
CA TYR A 11 -21.47 -7.02 17.62
C TYR A 11 -20.64 -7.72 16.54
N THR A 12 -20.90 -9.01 16.25
CA THR A 12 -20.11 -9.79 15.29
C THR A 12 -20.04 -9.11 13.92
N ASN A 13 -21.17 -8.59 13.44
CA ASN A 13 -21.22 -7.91 12.15
C ASN A 13 -20.41 -6.61 12.16
N THR A 14 -20.50 -5.83 13.23
CA THR A 14 -19.73 -4.58 13.39
C THR A 14 -18.23 -4.86 13.47
N PHE A 15 -17.83 -5.90 14.21
CA PHE A 15 -16.46 -6.35 14.30
C PHE A 15 -15.91 -6.77 12.94
N LEU A 16 -16.65 -7.61 12.20
CA LEU A 16 -16.24 -8.07 10.87
C LEU A 16 -16.13 -6.92 9.87
N ALA A 17 -17.05 -5.95 9.92
CA ALA A 17 -16.99 -4.77 9.07
C ALA A 17 -15.73 -3.94 9.34
N MET A 18 -15.43 -3.66 10.62
CA MET A 18 -14.24 -2.90 11.00
C MET A 18 -12.95 -3.65 10.68
N ALA A 19 -12.90 -4.96 10.94
CA ALA A 19 -11.75 -5.79 10.60
C ALA A 19 -11.49 -5.78 9.08
N GLY A 20 -12.55 -5.92 8.27
CA GLY A 20 -12.45 -5.83 6.81
C GLY A 20 -11.94 -4.47 6.33
N LEU A 21 -12.43 -3.38 6.92
CA LEU A 21 -12.04 -2.02 6.56
C LEU A 21 -10.56 -1.75 6.90
N ILE A 22 -10.12 -2.18 8.09
CA ILE A 22 -8.72 -2.06 8.52
C ILE A 22 -7.81 -2.86 7.60
N LEU A 23 -8.17 -4.12 7.30
CA LEU A 23 -7.40 -4.97 6.41
C LEU A 23 -7.29 -4.36 5.00
N PHE A 24 -8.41 -3.86 4.47
CA PHE A 24 -8.44 -3.18 3.18
C PHE A 24 -7.50 -1.96 3.16
N MET A 25 -7.59 -1.09 4.18
CA MET A 25 -6.74 0.10 4.26
C MET A 25 -5.25 -0.24 4.37
N ALA A 26 -4.91 -1.27 5.13
CA ALA A 26 -3.52 -1.72 5.26
C ALA A 26 -2.97 -2.23 3.92
N LEU A 27 -3.72 -3.10 3.23
CA LEU A 27 -3.32 -3.63 1.92
C LEU A 27 -3.26 -2.54 0.86
N PHE A 28 -4.22 -1.62 0.86
CA PHE A 28 -4.25 -0.48 -0.04
C PHE A 28 -3.02 0.41 0.16
N THR A 29 -2.66 0.68 1.42
CA THR A 29 -1.47 1.48 1.76
C THR A 29 -0.19 0.80 1.26
N LEU A 30 -0.06 -0.52 1.45
CA LEU A 30 1.08 -1.29 0.93
C LEU A 30 1.16 -1.25 -0.60
N ALA A 31 0.02 -1.37 -1.29
CA ALA A 31 -0.02 -1.26 -2.74
C ALA A 31 0.40 0.14 -3.22
N ALA A 32 -0.07 1.20 -2.55
CA ALA A 32 0.27 2.57 -2.87
C ALA A 32 1.77 2.87 -2.66
N THR A 33 2.34 2.42 -1.54
CA THR A 33 3.78 2.60 -1.27
C THR A 33 4.64 1.81 -2.25
N MET A 34 4.23 0.60 -2.63
CA MET A 34 4.92 -0.18 -3.65
C MET A 34 4.89 0.49 -5.02
N GLY A 35 3.73 1.06 -5.42
CA GLY A 35 3.61 1.87 -6.63
C GLY A 35 4.56 3.07 -6.63
N PHE A 36 4.65 3.78 -5.51
CA PHE A 36 5.57 4.91 -5.36
C PHE A 36 7.05 4.49 -5.46
N ILE A 37 7.44 3.42 -4.76
CA ILE A 37 8.80 2.86 -4.84
C ILE A 37 9.13 2.44 -6.26
N TRP A 38 8.17 1.82 -6.95
CA TRP A 38 8.36 1.39 -8.34
C TRP A 38 8.62 2.56 -9.29
N VAL A 39 7.88 3.66 -9.12
CA VAL A 39 8.09 4.90 -9.89
C VAL A 39 9.47 5.49 -9.61
N LEU A 40 9.90 5.54 -8.35
CA LEU A 40 11.24 6.02 -7.98
C LEU A 40 12.34 5.17 -8.59
N LEU A 41 12.23 3.84 -8.53
CA LEU A 41 13.19 2.92 -9.14
C LEU A 41 13.26 3.12 -10.65
N SER A 42 12.11 3.29 -11.31
CA SER A 42 12.03 3.55 -12.75
C SER A 42 12.72 4.87 -13.11
N ALA A 43 12.44 5.94 -12.37
CA ALA A 43 13.07 7.24 -12.57
C ALA A 43 14.59 7.19 -12.34
N ALA A 44 15.03 6.51 -11.27
CA ALA A 44 16.45 6.32 -10.98
C ALA A 44 17.15 5.51 -12.08
N GLY A 45 16.51 4.45 -12.58
CA GLY A 45 17.02 3.63 -13.67
C GLY A 45 17.18 4.41 -14.97
N ILE A 46 16.18 5.22 -15.34
CA ILE A 46 16.25 6.10 -16.53
C ILE A 46 17.36 7.15 -16.37
N ASN A 47 17.47 7.77 -15.20
CA ASN A 47 18.53 8.74 -14.94
C ASN A 47 19.93 8.09 -15.00
N ALA A 48 20.09 6.88 -14.46
CA ALA A 48 21.33 6.14 -14.53
C ALA A 48 21.71 5.73 -15.97
N SER A 49 20.74 5.26 -16.76
CA SER A 49 20.97 4.85 -18.15
C SER A 49 21.34 6.03 -19.04
N LEU A 50 20.69 7.19 -18.86
CA LEU A 50 21.04 8.44 -19.56
C LEU A 50 22.47 8.89 -19.24
N ARG A 51 22.87 8.86 -17.97
CA ARG A 51 24.24 9.22 -17.56
C ARG A 51 25.29 8.25 -18.11
N PHE A 52 24.97 6.95 -18.12
CA PHE A 52 25.82 5.94 -18.73
C PHE A 52 25.96 6.13 -20.24
N ALA A 53 24.86 6.47 -20.94
CA ALA A 53 24.89 6.76 -22.36
C ALA A 53 25.72 8.02 -22.68
N ALA A 54 25.57 9.08 -21.90
CA ALA A 54 26.33 10.32 -22.07
C ALA A 54 27.84 10.13 -21.84
N THR A 55 28.22 9.42 -20.77
CA THR A 55 29.63 9.09 -20.49
C THR A 55 30.23 8.18 -21.56
N ARG A 56 29.46 7.23 -22.11
CA ARG A 56 29.90 6.40 -23.23
C ARG A 56 30.11 7.22 -24.50
N ALA A 57 29.19 8.13 -24.83
CA ALA A 57 29.29 8.99 -26.01
C ALA A 57 30.52 9.91 -25.95
N ALA A 58 30.79 10.49 -24.77
CA ALA A 58 31.97 11.34 -24.54
C ALA A 58 33.32 10.58 -24.60
N ARG A 59 33.30 9.24 -24.43
CA ARG A 59 34.50 8.40 -24.49
C ARG A 59 34.80 7.90 -25.90
N SER A 60 33.85 8.02 -26.82
CA SER A 60 33.97 7.62 -28.24
C SER A 60 34.31 8.78 -29.19
N SER A 61 34.37 10.01 -28.69
CA SER A 61 34.83 11.22 -29.39
C SER A 61 36.25 11.56 -29.00
#